data_AF-D3PXI6-F1
#
_entry.id   AF-D3PXI6-F1
#
_cell.length_a   1.000
_cell.length_b   1.000
_cell.length_c   1.000
_cell.angle_alpha   90.00
_cell.angle_beta   90.00
_cell.angle_gamma   90.00
#
_symmetry.space_group_name_H-M   'P 1'
#
loop_
_entity.id
_entity.type
_entity.pdbx_description
1 polymer ?
#
loop_
_entity_poly.entity_id
_entity_poly.type
_entity_poly.pdbx_seq_one_letter_code
_entity_poly.pdbx_strand_id
1 'polypeptide(L)'
;MPAAIAVGYDGSPSSRRAIDWAADEARLRDRELIIVTVHLTLSAPPPPAEDEPDPSADRQAVRDMLNAAKRDLAERSPRLKVEAELISAATAGAGLVAGSDRWELLVLGERGEGGFAGILVGSTSTQVSAHARCPVVVVRGPGGETGPNAGRVVIGVDESEHSREAVRFGLREARLYQVPATLVHAWRHPMATRDGYLASGLGDRQAMADRALTTISEALSGIHEDFPDVPVKRMAVHGGARQVLLDQSMGARMLVVGSRGHGGFAGLLLGSTSQALLHHADAPVAIVRSARPTTP
;
A
#
# COMPACT_ATOMS: atom_id res chain seq x y z
N MET A 1 7.62 23.07 -2.88
CA MET A 1 6.42 22.82 -2.03
C MET A 1 6.52 21.40 -1.53
N PRO A 2 6.04 21.09 -0.32
CA PRO A 2 5.96 19.70 0.10
C PRO A 2 5.05 18.89 -0.86
N ALA A 3 5.40 17.64 -1.12
CA ALA A 3 4.68 16.79 -2.06
C ALA A 3 3.26 16.49 -1.57
N ALA A 4 2.27 16.49 -2.47
CA ALA A 4 0.87 16.30 -2.13
C ALA A 4 0.51 14.84 -1.83
N ILE A 5 -0.63 14.61 -1.18
CA ILE A 5 -1.28 13.30 -1.15
C ILE A 5 -2.13 13.17 -2.41
N ALA A 6 -2.00 12.07 -3.15
CA ALA A 6 -2.82 11.81 -4.33
C ALA A 6 -3.74 10.63 -4.09
N VAL A 7 -4.94 10.67 -4.67
CA VAL A 7 -5.89 9.56 -4.66
C VAL A 7 -6.40 9.26 -6.07
N GLY A 8 -6.29 8.01 -6.48
CA GLY A 8 -6.88 7.55 -7.75
C GLY A 8 -8.39 7.43 -7.64
N TYR A 9 -9.10 8.06 -8.57
CA TYR A 9 -10.55 8.12 -8.60
C TYR A 9 -11.12 7.72 -9.96
N ASP A 10 -12.09 6.81 -9.92
CA ASP A 10 -12.76 6.26 -11.09
C ASP A 10 -14.29 6.19 -10.95
N GLY A 11 -14.85 6.76 -9.87
CA GLY A 11 -16.28 6.69 -9.59
C GLY A 11 -16.72 5.48 -8.76
N SER A 12 -15.90 4.43 -8.64
CA SER A 12 -16.29 3.22 -7.89
C SER A 12 -16.50 3.49 -6.39
N PRO A 13 -17.33 2.68 -5.70
CA PRO A 13 -17.47 2.77 -4.24
C PRO A 13 -16.14 2.63 -3.49
N SER A 14 -15.16 1.88 -4.03
CA SER A 14 -13.87 1.73 -3.38
C SER A 14 -12.99 2.98 -3.55
N SER A 15 -13.04 3.65 -4.71
CA SER A 15 -12.29 4.90 -4.89
C SER A 15 -12.90 6.07 -4.10
N ARG A 16 -14.21 6.07 -3.84
CA ARG A 16 -14.83 7.01 -2.88
C ARG A 16 -14.32 6.81 -1.45
N ARG A 17 -14.24 5.56 -0.97
CA ARG A 17 -13.63 5.27 0.35
C ARG A 17 -12.16 5.68 0.39
N ALA A 18 -11.43 5.47 -0.70
CA ALA A 18 -10.05 5.91 -0.82
C ALA A 18 -9.93 7.44 -0.72
N ILE A 19 -10.88 8.20 -1.27
CA ILE A 19 -10.92 9.67 -1.12
C ILE A 19 -11.07 10.06 0.36
N ASP A 20 -12.01 9.46 1.08
CA ASP A 20 -12.23 9.81 2.49
C ASP A 20 -10.98 9.47 3.33
N TRP A 21 -10.39 8.30 3.12
CA TRP A 21 -9.14 7.91 3.78
C TRP A 21 -7.97 8.85 3.43
N ALA A 22 -7.81 9.22 2.15
CA ALA A 22 -6.76 10.12 1.70
C ALA A 22 -6.96 11.56 2.23
N ALA A 23 -8.20 11.99 2.41
CA ALA A 23 -8.53 13.28 3.02
C ALA A 23 -8.13 13.31 4.49
N ASP A 24 -8.36 12.23 5.23
CA ASP A 24 -7.93 12.11 6.62
C ASP A 24 -6.39 12.15 6.72
N GLU A 25 -5.69 11.44 5.83
CA GLU A 25 -4.22 11.52 5.73
C GLU A 25 -3.71 12.92 5.41
N ALA A 26 -4.29 13.57 4.41
CA ALA A 26 -3.87 14.89 3.99
C ALA A 26 -4.05 15.92 5.12
N ARG A 27 -5.11 15.80 5.93
CA ARG A 27 -5.30 16.63 7.12
C ARG A 27 -4.28 16.33 8.22
N LEU A 28 -3.99 15.06 8.51
CA LEU A 28 -3.00 14.69 9.52
C LEU A 28 -1.60 15.20 9.18
N ARG A 29 -1.26 15.23 7.89
CA ARG A 29 0.06 15.65 7.40
C ARG A 29 0.19 17.12 7.05
N ASP A 30 -0.90 17.89 7.16
CA ASP A 30 -0.98 19.27 6.66
C ASP A 30 -0.52 19.37 5.18
N ARG A 31 -1.17 18.57 4.33
CA ARG A 31 -0.90 18.47 2.88
C ARG A 31 -2.16 18.74 2.08
N GLU A 32 -1.97 19.20 0.86
CA GLU A 32 -3.05 19.23 -0.13
C GLU A 32 -3.37 17.81 -0.63
N LEU A 33 -4.64 17.60 -0.97
CA LEU A 33 -5.13 16.37 -1.59
C LEU A 33 -5.39 16.61 -3.07
N ILE A 34 -4.83 15.76 -3.93
CA ILE A 34 -5.09 15.75 -5.37
C ILE A 34 -5.93 14.52 -5.71
N ILE A 35 -7.15 14.73 -6.17
CA ILE A 35 -8.00 13.68 -6.74
C ILE A 35 -7.59 13.50 -8.20
N VAL A 36 -7.14 12.30 -8.57
CA VAL A 36 -6.59 12.00 -9.88
C VAL A 36 -7.48 11.00 -10.61
N THR A 37 -7.98 11.38 -11.78
CA THR A 37 -8.66 10.46 -12.70
C THR A 37 -7.84 10.31 -13.97
N VAL A 38 -7.82 9.10 -14.55
CA VAL A 38 -7.13 8.84 -15.81
C VAL A 38 -8.14 8.63 -16.92
N HIS A 39 -8.12 9.54 -17.89
CA HIS A 39 -8.84 9.40 -19.16
C HIS A 39 -8.05 8.49 -20.10
N LEU A 40 -8.68 7.42 -20.58
CA LEU A 40 -8.02 6.42 -21.42
C LEU A 40 -7.90 6.92 -22.86
N THR A 41 -6.67 6.95 -23.37
CA THR A 41 -6.40 7.26 -24.78
C THR A 41 -6.04 5.96 -25.50
N LEU A 42 -6.99 5.40 -26.25
CA LEU A 42 -6.74 4.21 -27.08
C LEU A 42 -5.79 4.57 -28.23
N SER A 43 -4.78 3.73 -28.50
CA SER A 43 -3.72 3.99 -29.48
C SER A 43 -4.15 3.94 -30.95
N ALA A 44 -5.38 3.55 -31.25
CA ALA A 44 -5.96 3.68 -32.58
C ALA A 44 -7.47 3.88 -32.44
N PRO A 45 -8.04 4.99 -32.92
CA PRO A 45 -9.47 5.02 -33.15
C PRO A 45 -9.80 3.94 -34.19
N PRO A 46 -10.85 3.13 -34.01
CA PRO A 46 -11.40 2.35 -35.12
C PRO A 46 -11.78 3.29 -36.28
N PRO A 47 -11.91 2.79 -37.52
CA PRO A 47 -12.44 3.61 -38.61
C PRO A 47 -13.78 4.21 -38.17
N PRO A 48 -14.04 5.51 -38.43
CA PRO A 48 -15.21 6.20 -37.91
C PRO A 48 -16.48 5.48 -38.35
N ALA A 49 -17.24 4.96 -37.39
CA ALA A 49 -18.61 4.51 -37.58
C ALA A 49 -19.55 5.70 -37.31
N GLU A 50 -20.68 5.77 -38.02
CA GLU A 50 -21.63 6.89 -37.94
C GLU A 50 -22.24 7.08 -36.53
N ASP A 51 -22.14 6.06 -35.66
CA ASP A 51 -22.65 6.03 -34.29
C ASP A 51 -21.55 6.05 -33.20
N GLU A 52 -20.28 6.37 -33.53
CA GLU A 52 -19.25 6.43 -32.50
C GLU A 52 -19.50 7.59 -31.51
N PRO A 53 -19.40 7.35 -30.18
CA PRO A 53 -19.50 8.40 -29.19
C PRO A 53 -18.43 9.47 -29.44
N ASP A 54 -18.81 10.75 -29.40
CA ASP A 54 -17.87 11.86 -29.49
C ASP A 54 -16.78 11.72 -28.41
N PRO A 55 -15.49 11.52 -28.78
CA PRO A 55 -14.39 11.41 -27.82
C PRO A 55 -14.27 12.61 -26.89
N SER A 56 -14.75 13.79 -27.31
CA SER A 56 -14.79 15.00 -26.50
C SER A 56 -15.86 14.94 -25.41
N ALA A 57 -17.01 14.32 -25.68
CA ALA A 57 -18.10 14.12 -24.74
C ALA A 57 -17.71 13.15 -23.61
N ASP A 58 -17.00 12.06 -23.94
CA ASP A 58 -16.45 11.12 -22.95
C ASP A 58 -15.46 11.82 -21.99
N ARG A 59 -14.50 12.56 -22.55
CA ARG A 59 -13.52 13.32 -21.74
C ARG A 59 -14.20 14.36 -20.85
N GLN A 60 -15.25 15.03 -21.33
CA GLN A 60 -16.02 15.99 -20.55
C GLN A 60 -16.79 15.31 -19.42
N ALA A 61 -17.45 14.17 -19.68
CA ALA A 61 -18.15 13.40 -18.65
C ALA A 61 -17.20 12.95 -17.52
N VAL A 62 -16.00 12.46 -17.87
CA VAL A 62 -14.97 12.10 -16.87
C VAL A 62 -14.51 13.33 -16.08
N ARG A 63 -14.36 14.49 -16.73
CA ARG A 63 -14.02 15.75 -16.06
C ARG A 63 -15.11 16.20 -15.10
N ASP A 64 -16.37 16.07 -15.49
CA ASP A 64 -17.51 16.47 -14.67
C ASP A 64 -17.64 15.57 -13.43
N MET A 65 -17.45 14.26 -13.59
CA MET A 65 -17.37 13.30 -12.49
C MET A 65 -16.26 13.66 -11.49
N LEU A 66 -15.06 14.00 -11.99
CA LEU A 66 -13.93 14.41 -11.15
C LEU A 66 -14.22 15.73 -10.42
N ASN A 67 -14.79 16.72 -11.12
CA ASN A 67 -15.14 18.01 -10.53
C ASN A 67 -16.27 17.91 -9.50
N ALA A 68 -17.22 16.98 -9.69
CA ALA A 68 -18.24 16.66 -8.69
C ALA A 68 -17.58 16.12 -7.41
N ALA A 69 -16.70 15.12 -7.52
CA ALA A 69 -15.99 14.58 -6.36
C ALA A 69 -15.15 15.63 -5.61
N LYS A 70 -14.47 16.54 -6.33
CA LYS A 70 -13.76 17.67 -5.72
C LYS A 70 -14.71 18.60 -4.95
N ARG A 71 -15.84 18.98 -5.53
CA ARG A 71 -16.83 19.85 -4.87
C ARG A 71 -17.39 19.20 -3.62
N ASP A 72 -17.85 17.95 -3.73
CA ASP A 72 -18.43 17.19 -2.62
C ASP A 72 -17.46 17.06 -1.43
N LEU A 73 -16.17 16.86 -1.71
CA LEU A 73 -15.16 16.79 -0.64
C LEU A 73 -14.82 18.16 -0.06
N ALA A 74 -14.70 19.19 -0.89
CA ALA A 74 -14.40 20.55 -0.46
C ALA A 74 -15.51 21.12 0.45
N GLU A 75 -16.78 20.83 0.14
CA GLU A 75 -17.94 21.21 0.96
C GLU A 75 -17.90 20.55 2.35
N ARG A 76 -17.59 19.25 2.40
CA ARG A 76 -17.47 18.51 3.67
C ARG A 76 -16.18 18.81 4.43
N SER A 77 -15.17 19.37 3.75
CA SER A 77 -13.81 19.57 4.30
C SER A 77 -13.24 20.96 4.01
N PRO A 78 -13.84 22.06 4.52
CA PRO A 78 -13.47 23.42 4.10
C PRO A 78 -12.03 23.84 4.41
N ARG A 79 -11.36 23.14 5.34
CA ARG A 79 -9.96 23.40 5.73
C ARG A 79 -8.93 22.61 4.92
N LEU A 80 -9.37 21.64 4.12
CA LEU A 80 -8.49 20.83 3.28
C LEU A 80 -8.41 21.46 1.88
N LYS A 81 -7.20 21.76 1.41
CA LYS A 81 -7.00 22.16 0.02
C LYS A 81 -7.15 20.92 -0.89
N VAL A 82 -8.19 20.92 -1.71
CA VAL A 82 -8.51 19.82 -2.64
C VAL A 82 -8.33 20.28 -4.08
N GLU A 83 -7.52 19.55 -4.83
CA GLU A 83 -7.34 19.75 -6.26
C GLU A 83 -7.80 18.53 -7.07
N ALA A 84 -8.05 18.75 -8.36
CA ALA A 84 -8.51 17.74 -9.30
C ALA A 84 -7.59 17.70 -10.52
N GLU A 85 -7.00 16.55 -10.80
CA GLU A 85 -6.12 16.32 -11.94
C GLU A 85 -6.70 15.24 -12.85
N LEU A 86 -6.82 15.55 -14.14
CA LEU A 86 -7.17 14.57 -15.17
C LEU A 86 -5.91 14.27 -15.99
N ILE A 87 -5.47 13.02 -15.96
CA ILE A 87 -4.31 12.53 -16.72
C ILE A 87 -4.81 11.76 -17.94
N SER A 88 -4.15 11.91 -19.09
CA SER A 88 -4.41 11.07 -20.26
C SER A 88 -3.33 9.99 -20.38
N ALA A 89 -3.74 8.72 -20.49
CA ALA A 89 -2.81 7.61 -20.65
C ALA A 89 -3.48 6.38 -21.27
N ALA A 90 -2.67 5.42 -21.76
CA ALA A 90 -3.17 4.17 -22.32
C ALA A 90 -3.87 3.27 -21.26
N THR A 91 -3.45 3.34 -20.00
CA THR A 91 -4.11 2.67 -18.87
C THR A 91 -4.11 3.57 -17.64
N ALA A 92 -5.07 3.36 -16.74
CA ALA A 92 -5.12 4.06 -15.46
C ALA A 92 -3.85 3.86 -14.64
N GLY A 93 -3.35 2.62 -14.56
CA GLY A 93 -2.11 2.32 -13.84
C GLY A 93 -0.89 3.01 -14.44
N ALA A 94 -0.76 3.09 -15.77
CA ALA A 94 0.35 3.79 -16.41
C ALA A 94 0.33 5.30 -16.12
N GLY A 95 -0.84 5.95 -16.20
CA GLY A 95 -0.99 7.37 -15.89
C GLY A 95 -0.61 7.71 -14.44
N LEU A 96 -1.11 6.91 -13.49
CA LEU A 96 -0.80 7.09 -12.06
C LEU A 96 0.68 6.83 -11.74
N VAL A 97 1.29 5.79 -12.33
CA VAL A 97 2.71 5.50 -12.16
C VAL A 97 3.58 6.64 -12.68
N ALA A 98 3.22 7.24 -13.83
CA ALA A 98 3.96 8.35 -14.40
C ALA A 98 3.97 9.60 -13.49
N GLY A 99 2.87 9.87 -12.79
CA GLY A 99 2.74 10.99 -11.85
C GLY A 99 3.36 10.76 -10.46
N SER A 100 3.67 9.50 -10.10
CA SER A 100 3.97 9.09 -8.72
C SER A 100 5.23 9.71 -8.08
N ASP A 101 6.12 10.36 -8.83
CA ASP A 101 7.26 11.11 -8.23
C ASP A 101 6.84 12.41 -7.54
N ARG A 102 5.68 12.96 -7.92
CA ARG A 102 5.25 14.28 -7.45
C ARG A 102 4.49 14.21 -6.13
N TRP A 103 4.18 13.00 -5.67
CA TRP A 103 3.30 12.75 -4.54
C TRP A 103 4.09 12.15 -3.39
N GLU A 104 3.74 12.56 -2.17
CA GLU A 104 4.28 11.98 -0.94
C GLU A 104 3.72 10.57 -0.72
N LEU A 105 2.46 10.38 -1.09
CA LEU A 105 1.69 9.15 -0.93
C LEU A 105 0.64 9.06 -2.05
N LEU A 106 0.46 7.86 -2.60
CA LEU A 106 -0.62 7.57 -3.55
C LEU A 106 -1.60 6.57 -2.95
N VAL A 107 -2.86 6.97 -2.86
CA VAL A 107 -3.95 6.18 -2.29
C VAL A 107 -4.84 5.63 -3.40
N LEU A 108 -5.20 4.36 -3.30
CA LEU A 108 -6.10 3.69 -4.23
C LEU A 108 -7.15 2.88 -3.48
N GLY A 109 -8.32 2.74 -4.09
CA GLY A 109 -9.29 1.73 -3.66
C GLY A 109 -8.85 0.32 -4.06
N GLU A 110 -9.42 -0.70 -3.43
CA GLU A 110 -9.08 -2.09 -3.77
C GLU A 110 -9.52 -2.49 -5.18
N ARG A 111 -10.59 -1.89 -5.73
CA ARG A 111 -11.24 -2.30 -6.99
C ARG A 111 -11.86 -1.13 -7.74
N GLY A 112 -11.69 -1.09 -9.06
CA GLY A 112 -12.31 -0.05 -9.90
C GLY A 112 -13.69 -0.39 -10.44
N GLU A 113 -14.25 0.51 -11.25
CA GLU A 113 -15.59 0.34 -11.88
C GLU A 113 -15.67 -0.85 -12.84
N GLY A 114 -14.57 -1.24 -13.48
CA GLY A 114 -14.50 -2.41 -14.38
C GLY A 114 -14.27 -3.76 -13.67
N GLY A 115 -14.51 -3.86 -12.36
CA GLY A 115 -14.23 -5.06 -11.58
C GLY A 115 -15.11 -6.27 -11.96
N PHE A 116 -14.51 -7.32 -12.51
CA PHE A 116 -15.19 -8.60 -12.72
C PHE A 116 -15.55 -9.25 -11.37
N ALA A 117 -16.77 -9.81 -11.27
CA ALA A 117 -17.18 -10.61 -10.13
C ALA A 117 -16.19 -11.77 -9.90
N GLY A 118 -15.45 -11.76 -8.78
CA GLY A 118 -14.46 -12.77 -8.41
C GLY A 118 -13.00 -12.29 -8.30
N ILE A 119 -12.65 -11.11 -8.81
CA ILE A 119 -11.28 -10.56 -8.68
C ILE A 119 -11.17 -9.72 -7.41
N LEU A 120 -10.22 -10.01 -6.51
CA LEU A 120 -10.09 -9.37 -5.19
C LEU A 120 -9.42 -7.99 -5.16
N VAL A 121 -8.57 -7.67 -6.16
CA VAL A 121 -7.94 -6.35 -6.36
C VAL A 121 -7.86 -6.01 -7.84
N GLY A 122 -8.13 -4.75 -8.19
CA GLY A 122 -8.08 -4.25 -9.56
C GLY A 122 -6.66 -4.22 -10.15
N SER A 123 -6.57 -4.35 -11.48
CA SER A 123 -5.30 -4.29 -12.23
C SER A 123 -4.53 -2.98 -11.99
N THR A 124 -5.23 -1.85 -11.86
CA THR A 124 -4.65 -0.55 -11.53
C THR A 124 -3.90 -0.59 -10.20
N SER A 125 -4.54 -1.03 -9.11
CA SER A 125 -3.92 -1.05 -7.77
C SER A 125 -2.72 -1.99 -7.71
N THR A 126 -2.78 -3.13 -8.39
CA THR A 126 -1.62 -4.03 -8.54
C THR A 126 -0.49 -3.39 -9.33
N GLN A 127 -0.78 -2.80 -10.50
CA GLN A 127 0.23 -2.17 -11.36
C GLN A 127 0.91 -1.00 -10.64
N VAL A 128 0.13 -0.14 -9.99
CA VAL A 128 0.65 1.02 -9.25
C VAL A 128 1.48 0.57 -8.05
N SER A 129 0.99 -0.38 -7.25
CA SER A 129 1.77 -0.95 -6.13
C SER A 129 3.08 -1.60 -6.57
N ALA A 130 3.15 -2.08 -7.81
CA ALA A 130 4.35 -2.66 -8.41
C ALA A 130 5.28 -1.65 -9.10
N HIS A 131 4.79 -0.49 -9.57
CA HIS A 131 5.63 0.47 -10.35
C HIS A 131 5.73 1.91 -9.84
N ALA A 132 4.84 2.37 -8.95
CA ALA A 132 4.90 3.73 -8.38
C ALA A 132 6.21 4.05 -7.65
N ARG A 133 6.60 5.32 -7.63
CA ARG A 133 7.86 5.79 -7.04
C ARG A 133 7.70 6.42 -5.65
N CYS A 134 6.47 6.69 -5.24
CA CYS A 134 6.08 6.97 -3.86
C CYS A 134 5.49 5.70 -3.19
N PRO A 135 5.37 5.68 -1.85
CA PRO A 135 4.55 4.69 -1.15
C PRO A 135 3.11 4.67 -1.70
N VAL A 136 2.52 3.48 -1.74
CA VAL A 136 1.15 3.27 -2.21
C VAL A 136 0.32 2.66 -1.11
N VAL A 137 -0.83 3.26 -0.78
CA VAL A 137 -1.81 2.67 0.14
C VAL A 137 -3.01 2.19 -0.64
N VAL A 138 -3.32 0.91 -0.50
CA VAL A 138 -4.57 0.32 -1.02
C VAL A 138 -5.55 0.21 0.14
N VAL A 139 -6.60 1.03 0.09
CA VAL A 139 -7.62 1.12 1.13
C VAL A 139 -8.59 -0.06 0.97
N ARG A 140 -8.70 -0.85 2.03
CA ARG A 140 -9.61 -2.00 2.16
C ARG A 140 -10.42 -1.83 3.43
N GLY A 141 -11.74 -1.75 3.32
CA GLY A 141 -12.63 -1.56 4.47
C GLY A 141 -12.29 -0.32 5.33
N PRO A 142 -12.98 -0.11 6.46
CA PRO A 142 -12.72 1.03 7.35
C PRO A 142 -11.47 0.88 8.25
N GLY A 143 -10.76 -0.26 8.23
CA GLY A 143 -9.92 -0.66 9.36
C GLY A 143 -10.78 -0.94 10.61
N GLY A 144 -10.22 -1.58 11.64
CA GLY A 144 -11.02 -2.08 12.76
C GLY A 144 -10.48 -1.72 14.15
N GLU A 145 -11.39 -1.57 15.11
CA GLU A 145 -11.08 -1.42 16.55
C GLU A 145 -11.04 -2.77 17.29
N THR A 146 -11.28 -3.87 16.59
CA THR A 146 -11.34 -5.23 17.16
C THR A 146 -10.36 -6.15 16.44
N GLY A 147 -9.69 -7.03 17.19
CA GLY A 147 -8.68 -7.95 16.67
C GLY A 147 -7.33 -7.85 17.40
N PRO A 148 -6.37 -8.73 17.07
CA PRO A 148 -5.08 -8.83 17.76
C PRO A 148 -4.23 -7.55 17.67
N ASN A 149 -4.47 -6.71 16.66
CA ASN A 149 -3.76 -5.45 16.45
C ASN A 149 -4.70 -4.23 16.38
N ALA A 150 -5.84 -4.28 17.07
CA ALA A 150 -6.81 -3.17 17.18
C ALA A 150 -6.12 -1.79 17.23
N GLY A 151 -6.31 -0.99 16.18
CA GLY A 151 -5.79 0.39 16.06
C GLY A 151 -4.28 0.54 15.86
N ARG A 152 -3.49 -0.55 15.82
CA ARG A 152 -2.03 -0.50 15.68
C ARG A 152 -1.60 -0.43 14.21
N VAL A 153 -0.41 0.12 13.98
CA VAL A 153 0.30 -0.04 12.70
C VAL A 153 1.09 -1.34 12.75
N VAL A 154 0.81 -2.28 11.85
CA VAL A 154 1.52 -3.55 11.73
C VAL A 154 2.54 -3.44 10.61
N ILE A 155 3.77 -3.86 10.86
CA ILE A 155 4.88 -3.76 9.91
C ILE A 155 5.46 -5.16 9.68
N GLY A 156 5.39 -5.65 8.44
CA GLY A 156 6.05 -6.88 8.05
C GLY A 156 7.54 -6.67 7.88
N VAL A 157 8.35 -7.50 8.54
CA VAL A 157 9.81 -7.40 8.56
C VAL A 157 10.45 -8.62 7.93
N ASP A 158 11.45 -8.40 7.07
CA ASP A 158 12.37 -9.42 6.58
C ASP A 158 13.79 -8.85 6.42
N GLU A 159 14.70 -9.66 5.88
CA GLU A 159 16.12 -9.30 5.71
C GLU A 159 16.39 -8.47 4.44
N SER A 160 15.41 -7.72 3.94
CA SER A 160 15.56 -6.89 2.73
C SER A 160 15.64 -5.40 3.05
N GLU A 161 16.31 -4.63 2.17
CA GLU A 161 16.33 -3.17 2.24
C GLU A 161 14.91 -2.56 2.15
N HIS A 162 14.03 -3.20 1.37
CA HIS A 162 12.63 -2.78 1.23
C HIS A 162 11.87 -2.91 2.55
N SER A 163 12.21 -3.91 3.36
CA SER A 163 11.66 -4.05 4.70
C SER A 163 12.15 -2.94 5.64
N ARG A 164 13.40 -2.50 5.53
CA ARG A 164 13.93 -1.40 6.33
C ARG A 164 13.22 -0.08 6.02
N GLU A 165 12.91 0.20 4.75
CA GLU A 165 12.06 1.35 4.39
C GLU A 165 10.61 1.18 4.88
N ALA A 166 10.05 -0.02 4.83
CA ALA A 166 8.74 -0.31 5.41
C ALA A 166 8.70 -0.05 6.93
N VAL A 167 9.77 -0.35 7.66
CA VAL A 167 9.91 -0.02 9.08
C VAL A 167 9.93 1.49 9.30
N ARG A 168 10.74 2.24 8.54
CA ARG A 168 10.78 3.71 8.65
C ARG A 168 9.44 4.35 8.33
N PHE A 169 8.79 3.91 7.26
CA PHE A 169 7.45 4.40 6.88
C PHE A 169 6.43 4.06 7.98
N GLY A 170 6.34 2.80 8.39
CA GLY A 170 5.35 2.37 9.38
C GLY A 170 5.52 3.01 10.76
N LEU A 171 6.74 3.28 11.21
CA LEU A 171 6.97 4.02 12.46
C LEU A 171 6.56 5.50 12.34
N ARG A 172 6.74 6.11 11.15
CA ARG A 172 6.24 7.45 10.87
C ARG A 172 4.71 7.50 10.90
N GLU A 173 4.05 6.52 10.29
CA GLU A 173 2.59 6.40 10.36
C GLU A 173 2.10 6.19 11.80
N ALA A 174 2.75 5.30 12.55
CA ALA A 174 2.42 5.04 13.94
C ALA A 174 2.52 6.32 14.79
N ARG A 175 3.58 7.10 14.59
CA ARG A 175 3.76 8.41 15.24
C ARG A 175 2.69 9.42 14.82
N LEU A 176 2.40 9.52 13.52
CA LEU A 176 1.38 10.42 12.96
C LEU A 176 0.01 10.15 13.57
N TYR A 177 -0.35 8.87 13.73
CA TYR A 177 -1.61 8.45 14.34
C TYR A 177 -1.58 8.41 15.87
N GLN A 178 -0.41 8.59 16.49
CA GLN A 178 -0.20 8.41 17.93
C GLN A 178 -0.65 7.03 18.43
N VAL A 179 -0.35 5.98 17.65
CA VAL A 179 -0.69 4.59 17.99
C VAL A 179 0.57 3.73 18.09
N PRO A 180 0.54 2.60 18.82
CA PRO A 180 1.65 1.66 18.86
C PRO A 180 1.91 0.98 17.52
N ALA A 181 3.15 0.54 17.30
CA ALA A 181 3.55 -0.30 16.18
C ALA A 181 3.78 -1.75 16.62
N THR A 182 3.46 -2.71 15.73
CA THR A 182 3.81 -4.12 15.88
C THR A 182 4.68 -4.54 14.69
N LEU A 183 5.96 -4.85 14.94
CA LEU A 183 6.86 -5.41 13.93
C LEU A 183 6.76 -6.94 13.96
N VAL A 184 6.48 -7.53 12.80
CA VAL A 184 6.19 -8.95 12.64
C VAL A 184 7.18 -9.56 11.66
N HIS A 185 7.97 -10.52 12.12
CA HIS A 185 8.79 -11.37 11.26
C HIS A 185 8.27 -12.80 11.31
N ALA A 186 7.96 -13.36 10.15
CA ALA A 186 7.50 -14.73 10.03
C ALA A 186 8.66 -15.65 9.68
N TRP A 187 8.85 -16.71 10.46
CA TRP A 187 9.93 -17.68 10.27
C TRP A 187 9.37 -19.09 10.10
N ARG A 188 10.07 -19.94 9.33
CA ARG A 188 9.73 -21.35 9.17
C ARG A 188 10.97 -22.18 9.46
N HIS A 189 10.75 -23.35 10.05
CA HIS A 189 11.77 -24.38 10.09
C HIS A 189 11.99 -24.90 8.66
N PRO A 190 13.25 -24.96 8.15
CA PRO A 190 13.53 -25.66 6.91
C PRO A 190 13.05 -27.10 7.06
N MET A 191 12.15 -27.58 6.20
CA MET A 191 11.79 -29.01 6.26
C MET A 191 13.04 -29.80 5.91
N ALA A 192 13.45 -30.69 6.82
CA ALA A 192 14.56 -31.61 6.59
C ALA A 192 14.28 -32.37 5.28
N THR A 193 15.15 -32.18 4.29
CA THR A 193 15.10 -32.92 3.04
C THR A 193 15.42 -34.38 3.34
N ARG A 194 14.46 -35.27 3.04
CA ARG A 194 14.43 -36.73 2.75
C ARG A 194 15.43 -37.73 3.37
N ASP A 195 16.57 -37.32 3.92
CA ASP A 195 17.57 -38.20 4.56
C ASP A 195 17.52 -38.05 6.09
N GLY A 196 16.46 -38.61 6.66
CA GLY A 196 16.09 -38.51 8.06
C GLY A 196 17.23 -38.72 9.06
N TYR A 197 17.70 -37.63 9.64
CA TYR A 197 18.22 -37.59 11.00
C TYR A 197 17.53 -36.44 11.74
N LEU A 198 16.47 -36.79 12.47
CA LEU A 198 15.77 -35.88 13.37
C LEU A 198 16.62 -35.66 14.62
N ALA A 199 17.26 -34.49 14.67
CA ALA A 199 17.74 -33.88 15.92
C ALA A 199 17.18 -32.46 16.07
N SER A 200 15.95 -32.18 15.63
CA SER A 200 15.34 -30.84 15.81
C SER A 200 14.49 -30.82 17.09
N GLY A 201 15.18 -30.70 18.23
CA GLY A 201 14.55 -30.49 19.54
C GLY A 201 13.97 -29.07 19.71
N LEU A 202 13.31 -28.81 20.85
CA LEU A 202 12.78 -27.49 21.24
C LEU A 202 13.83 -26.36 21.15
N GLY A 203 15.12 -26.69 21.30
CA GLY A 203 16.23 -25.75 21.16
C GLY A 203 16.37 -25.13 19.77
N ASP A 204 16.02 -25.88 18.71
CA ASP A 204 16.09 -25.37 17.33
C ASP A 204 15.00 -24.31 17.09
N ARG A 205 13.80 -24.55 17.63
CA ARG A 205 12.67 -23.61 17.57
C ARG A 205 12.96 -22.30 18.31
N GLN A 206 13.53 -22.36 19.52
CA GLN A 206 13.88 -21.16 20.26
C GLN A 206 14.98 -20.37 19.54
N ALA A 207 16.03 -21.05 19.05
CA ALA A 207 17.10 -20.40 18.31
C ALA A 207 16.60 -19.69 17.04
N MET A 208 15.63 -20.28 16.32
CA MET A 208 15.03 -19.63 15.15
C MET A 208 14.16 -18.42 15.52
N ALA A 209 13.42 -18.50 16.63
CA ALA A 209 12.68 -17.34 17.15
C ALA A 209 13.63 -16.20 17.56
N ASP A 210 14.75 -16.52 18.20
CA ASP A 210 15.76 -15.54 18.60
C ASP A 210 16.45 -14.89 17.37
N ARG A 211 16.72 -15.68 16.32
CA ARG A 211 17.19 -15.15 15.02
C ARG A 211 16.16 -14.21 14.39
N ALA A 212 14.89 -14.60 14.37
CA ALA A 212 13.82 -13.74 13.87
C ALA A 212 13.71 -12.41 14.66
N LEU A 213 13.89 -12.45 15.98
CA LEU A 213 13.96 -11.23 16.81
C LEU A 213 15.21 -10.39 16.53
N THR A 214 16.32 -11.03 16.17
CA THR A 214 17.54 -10.37 15.72
C THR A 214 17.30 -9.63 14.42
N THR A 215 16.67 -10.26 13.42
CA THR A 215 16.26 -9.61 12.16
C THR A 215 15.40 -8.37 12.41
N ILE A 216 14.42 -8.46 13.31
CA ILE A 216 13.60 -7.29 13.69
C ILE A 216 14.47 -6.18 14.31
N SER A 217 15.41 -6.55 15.18
CA SER A 217 16.29 -5.61 15.87
C SER A 217 17.25 -4.91 14.91
N GLU A 218 17.78 -5.62 13.91
CA GLU A 218 18.61 -5.08 12.84
C GLU A 218 17.83 -4.12 11.94
N ALA A 219 16.60 -4.48 11.56
CA ALA A 219 15.73 -3.61 10.77
C ALA A 219 15.37 -2.31 11.52
N LEU A 220 15.25 -2.36 12.85
CA LEU A 220 15.02 -1.19 13.72
C LEU A 220 16.27 -0.34 13.97
N SER A 221 17.46 -0.94 13.84
CA SER A 221 18.72 -0.30 14.24
C SER A 221 18.95 1.02 13.51
N GLY A 222 19.19 2.09 14.26
CA GLY A 222 19.33 3.48 13.78
C GLY A 222 18.02 4.16 13.34
N ILE A 223 16.93 3.42 13.12
CA ILE A 223 15.62 4.02 12.80
C ILE A 223 14.84 4.36 14.07
N HIS A 224 14.92 3.51 15.11
CA HIS A 224 14.17 3.73 16.34
C HIS A 224 14.54 5.04 17.05
N GLU A 225 15.76 5.53 16.88
CA GLU A 225 16.24 6.80 17.43
C GLU A 225 15.45 8.02 16.90
N ASP A 226 14.91 7.93 15.68
CA ASP A 226 14.05 8.97 15.08
C ASP A 226 12.60 8.91 15.59
N PHE A 227 12.20 7.79 16.22
CA PHE A 227 10.85 7.50 16.69
C PHE A 227 10.83 6.96 18.14
N PRO A 228 11.45 7.65 19.11
CA PRO A 228 11.53 7.17 20.49
C PRO A 228 10.18 7.18 21.22
N ASP A 229 9.22 7.96 20.71
CA ASP A 229 7.87 8.14 21.24
C ASP A 229 6.88 7.07 20.77
N VAL A 230 7.26 6.20 19.83
CA VAL A 230 6.38 5.14 19.31
C VAL A 230 6.60 3.83 20.09
N PRO A 231 5.60 3.32 20.83
CA PRO A 231 5.71 2.01 21.49
C PRO A 231 5.78 0.89 20.46
N VAL A 232 6.89 0.14 20.45
CA VAL A 232 7.13 -0.95 19.50
C VAL A 232 7.00 -2.32 20.17
N LYS A 233 6.08 -3.15 19.66
CA LYS A 233 6.01 -4.58 19.96
C LYS A 233 6.75 -5.36 18.86
N ARG A 234 7.65 -6.29 19.24
CA ARG A 234 8.36 -7.18 18.31
C ARG A 234 7.74 -8.58 18.38
N MET A 235 7.45 -9.18 17.22
CA MET A 235 6.80 -10.49 17.13
C MET A 235 7.51 -11.39 16.12
N ALA A 236 8.21 -12.41 16.63
CA ALA A 236 8.71 -13.52 15.83
C ALA A 236 7.66 -14.63 15.78
N VAL A 237 7.03 -14.85 14.64
CA VAL A 237 5.89 -15.78 14.49
C VAL A 237 6.27 -16.96 13.60
N HIS A 238 6.07 -18.17 14.10
CA HIS A 238 6.26 -19.38 13.30
C HIS A 238 5.15 -19.52 12.25
N GLY A 239 5.50 -19.51 10.98
CA GLY A 239 4.56 -19.68 9.88
C GLY A 239 5.04 -19.08 8.58
N GLY A 240 4.25 -19.25 7.51
CA GLY A 240 4.50 -18.55 6.25
C GLY A 240 4.13 -17.07 6.36
N ALA A 241 5.00 -16.18 5.88
CA ALA A 241 4.83 -14.73 5.94
C ALA A 241 3.46 -14.25 5.45
N ARG A 242 2.95 -14.84 4.36
CA ARG A 242 1.61 -14.56 3.85
C ARG A 242 0.53 -14.74 4.92
N GLN A 243 0.44 -15.94 5.51
CA GLN A 243 -0.63 -16.24 6.45
C GLN A 243 -0.48 -15.43 7.73
N VAL A 244 0.75 -15.36 8.26
CA VAL A 244 1.05 -14.61 9.47
C VAL A 244 0.63 -13.16 9.32
N LEU A 245 1.01 -12.48 8.23
CA LEU A 245 0.68 -11.07 8.05
C LEU A 245 -0.80 -10.82 7.76
N LEU A 246 -1.50 -11.76 7.10
CA LEU A 246 -2.96 -11.68 6.98
C LEU A 246 -3.63 -11.76 8.36
N ASP A 247 -3.22 -12.71 9.19
CA ASP A 247 -3.77 -12.86 10.55
C ASP A 247 -3.48 -11.62 11.42
N GLN A 248 -2.30 -11.03 11.25
CA GLN A 248 -1.94 -9.80 11.97
C GLN A 248 -2.62 -8.55 11.39
N SER A 249 -3.15 -8.58 10.17
CA SER A 249 -3.89 -7.46 9.57
C SER A 249 -5.26 -7.23 10.21
N MET A 250 -5.83 -8.24 10.86
CA MET A 250 -7.12 -8.14 11.55
C MET A 250 -7.07 -7.09 12.68
N GLY A 251 -7.90 -6.06 12.55
CA GLY A 251 -7.96 -4.94 13.48
C GLY A 251 -6.80 -3.95 13.37
N ALA A 252 -5.84 -4.16 12.47
CA ALA A 252 -4.78 -3.18 12.27
C ALA A 252 -5.37 -1.89 11.68
N ARG A 253 -4.84 -0.75 12.12
CA ARG A 253 -5.11 0.53 11.46
C ARG A 253 -4.52 0.56 10.05
N MET A 254 -3.34 -0.04 9.90
CA MET A 254 -2.63 -0.18 8.63
C MET A 254 -1.66 -1.36 8.72
N LEU A 255 -1.53 -2.10 7.62
CA LEU A 255 -0.46 -3.07 7.42
C LEU A 255 0.57 -2.52 6.43
N VAL A 256 1.83 -2.44 6.85
CA VAL A 256 2.94 -1.89 6.06
C VAL A 256 3.89 -3.02 5.68
N VAL A 257 4.22 -3.13 4.40
CA VAL A 257 5.21 -4.08 3.90
C VAL A 257 6.06 -3.47 2.79
N GLY A 258 7.26 -4.02 2.60
CA GLY A 258 8.05 -3.75 1.41
C GLY A 258 7.34 -4.24 0.14
N SER A 259 7.66 -3.64 -1.01
CA SER A 259 7.19 -4.16 -2.29
C SER A 259 7.84 -5.50 -2.65
N ARG A 260 9.03 -5.78 -2.09
CA ARG A 260 9.77 -7.02 -2.27
C ARG A 260 10.33 -7.49 -0.94
N GLY A 261 10.73 -8.75 -0.91
CA GLY A 261 11.36 -9.37 0.24
C GLY A 261 12.64 -10.13 -0.10
N HIS A 262 13.27 -10.71 0.91
CA HIS A 262 14.60 -11.34 0.84
C HIS A 262 14.68 -12.54 -0.14
N GLY A 263 13.57 -13.26 -0.37
CA GLY A 263 13.52 -14.44 -1.24
C GLY A 263 12.95 -14.24 -2.64
N GLY A 264 12.76 -12.99 -3.10
CA GLY A 264 12.11 -12.70 -4.39
C GLY A 264 13.02 -12.96 -5.61
N PHE A 265 12.47 -13.49 -6.69
CA PHE A 265 13.18 -13.61 -7.98
C PHE A 265 13.64 -12.24 -8.48
N ALA A 266 14.90 -12.14 -8.93
CA ALA A 266 15.49 -10.94 -9.52
C ALA A 266 14.80 -10.58 -10.85
N GLY A 267 13.66 -9.88 -10.76
CA GLY A 267 12.91 -9.36 -11.91
C GLY A 267 11.45 -9.02 -11.59
N LEU A 268 10.88 -9.60 -10.53
CA LEU A 268 9.48 -9.36 -10.13
C LEU A 268 9.31 -8.08 -9.32
N LEU A 269 8.56 -7.12 -9.83
CA LEU A 269 8.40 -5.81 -9.20
C LEU A 269 7.60 -5.81 -7.88
N LEU A 270 6.82 -6.88 -7.63
CA LEU A 270 6.09 -7.10 -6.39
C LEU A 270 6.31 -8.54 -5.88
N GLY A 271 6.53 -8.70 -4.58
CA GLY A 271 6.68 -10.00 -3.92
C GLY A 271 5.34 -10.72 -3.72
N SER A 272 5.38 -12.05 -3.64
CA SER A 272 4.18 -12.89 -3.46
C SER A 272 3.43 -12.61 -2.16
N THR A 273 4.14 -12.29 -1.07
CA THR A 273 3.52 -11.87 0.19
C THR A 273 2.77 -10.55 0.00
N SER A 274 3.43 -9.52 -0.54
CA SER A 274 2.81 -8.20 -0.77
C SER A 274 1.60 -8.29 -1.69
N GLN A 275 1.68 -9.10 -2.76
CA GLN A 275 0.55 -9.36 -3.64
C GLN A 275 -0.62 -10.01 -2.89
N ALA A 276 -0.38 -11.05 -2.09
CA ALA A 276 -1.43 -11.70 -1.32
C ALA A 276 -2.07 -10.76 -0.29
N LEU A 277 -1.29 -9.89 0.35
CA LEU A 277 -1.79 -8.90 1.30
C LEU A 277 -2.69 -7.88 0.61
N LEU A 278 -2.30 -7.36 -0.56
CA LEU A 278 -3.17 -6.50 -1.35
C LEU A 278 -4.52 -7.16 -1.59
N HIS A 279 -4.55 -8.46 -1.88
CA HIS A 279 -5.78 -9.20 -2.19
C HIS A 279 -6.66 -9.56 -0.99
N HIS A 280 -6.06 -9.81 0.17
CA HIS A 280 -6.74 -10.53 1.24
C HIS A 280 -6.66 -9.87 2.63
N ALA A 281 -5.86 -8.82 2.82
CA ALA A 281 -5.77 -8.17 4.12
C ALA A 281 -7.10 -7.49 4.52
N ASP A 282 -7.35 -7.45 5.82
CA ASP A 282 -8.53 -6.83 6.43
C ASP A 282 -8.34 -5.33 6.73
N ALA A 283 -7.09 -4.85 6.65
CA ALA A 283 -6.71 -3.47 6.88
C ALA A 283 -6.22 -2.80 5.58
N PRO A 284 -6.18 -1.45 5.53
CA PRO A 284 -5.42 -0.73 4.51
C PRO A 284 -3.97 -1.22 4.44
N VAL A 285 -3.48 -1.47 3.22
CA VAL A 285 -2.14 -2.01 2.99
C VAL A 285 -1.25 -0.95 2.36
N ALA A 286 -0.17 -0.58 3.04
CA ALA A 286 0.88 0.28 2.50
C ALA A 286 2.00 -0.57 1.89
N ILE A 287 2.28 -0.35 0.61
CA ILE A 287 3.40 -0.93 -0.12
C ILE A 287 4.49 0.12 -0.24
N VAL A 288 5.64 -0.15 0.38
CA VAL A 288 6.78 0.76 0.43
C VAL A 288 7.90 0.20 -0.44
N ARG A 289 8.51 1.05 -1.27
CA ARG A 289 9.68 0.69 -2.08
C ARG A 289 10.93 1.29 -1.46
N SER A 290 12.08 0.65 -1.69
CA SER A 290 13.34 1.36 -1.45
C SER A 290 13.43 2.56 -2.39
N ALA A 291 13.85 3.71 -1.84
CA ALA A 291 14.24 4.83 -2.68
C ALA A 291 15.34 4.33 -3.61
N ARG A 292 15.22 4.57 -4.92
CA ARG A 292 16.32 4.25 -5.84
C ARG A 292 17.54 5.02 -5.33
N PRO A 293 18.72 4.39 -5.15
CA PRO A 293 19.92 5.17 -4.94
C PRO A 293 20.03 6.16 -6.09
N THR A 294 20.08 7.44 -5.77
CA THR A 294 20.45 8.48 -6.73
C THR A 294 21.84 8.11 -7.20
N THR A 295 21.96 7.54 -8.40
CA THR A 295 23.27 7.38 -9.02
C THR A 295 23.87 8.79 -9.14
N PRO A 296 25.09 9.02 -8.65
CA PRO A 296 25.75 10.31 -8.73
C PRO A 296 25.94 10.77 -10.18
#